data_AF-A0A7W9IL06-F1
#
_entry.id   AF-A0A7W9IL06-F1
#
_cell.length_a   1.000
_cell.length_b   1.000
_cell.length_c   1.000
_cell.angle_alpha   90.00
_cell.angle_beta   90.00
_cell.angle_gamma   90.00
#
_symmetry.space_group_name_H-M   'P 1'
#
loop_
_entity.id
_entity.type
_entity.pdbx_description
1 polymer ?
#
loop_
_entity_poly.entity_id
_entity_poly.type
_entity_poly.pdbx_seq_one_letter_code
_entity_poly.pdbx_strand_id
1 'polypeptide(L)' 'MTRTELTARFGRHWMISSGVGADWYAVRRTPLSARGLEHGLCDVRCGADLSELGRRLDAELRLEGQMWGHAPSQRAS' A
#
# COMPACT_ATOMS: atom_id res chain seq x y z
N MET A 1 2.74 -12.18 10.19
CA MET A 1 3.36 -11.36 9.13
C MET A 1 4.37 -10.43 9.78
N THR A 2 5.57 -10.32 9.23
CA THR A 2 6.68 -9.50 9.75
C THR A 2 6.83 -8.20 8.98
N ARG A 3 7.52 -7.21 9.56
CA ARG A 3 7.86 -5.95 8.87
C ARG A 3 8.68 -6.21 7.60
N THR A 4 9.59 -7.17 7.65
CA THR A 4 10.44 -7.54 6.50
C THR A 4 9.59 -8.09 5.35
N GLU A 5 8.61 -8.96 5.64
CA GLU A 5 7.68 -9.47 4.62
C GLU A 5 6.83 -8.35 4.00
N LEU A 6 6.31 -7.43 4.81
CA LEU A 6 5.58 -6.27 4.27
C LEU A 6 6.47 -5.36 3.43
N THR A 7 7.71 -5.13 3.87
CA THR A 7 8.67 -4.31 3.12
C THR A 7 9.07 -4.98 1.80
N ALA A 8 9.26 -6.29 1.79
CA ALA A 8 9.54 -7.02 0.56
C ALA A 8 8.38 -6.93 -0.43
N ARG A 9 7.13 -7.00 0.07
CA ARG A 9 5.94 -7.02 -0.77
C ARG A 9 5.48 -5.62 -1.23
N PHE A 10 5.52 -4.64 -0.35
CA PHE A 10 4.94 -3.31 -0.57
C PHE A 10 5.97 -2.18 -0.57
N GLY A 11 7.23 -2.46 -0.20
CA GLY A 11 8.28 -1.46 0.04
C GLY A 11 8.63 -0.57 -1.15
N ARG A 12 8.29 -1.00 -2.36
CA ARG A 12 8.41 -0.20 -3.59
C ARG A 12 7.49 1.01 -3.58
N HIS A 13 6.28 0.85 -3.06
CA HIS A 13 5.23 1.88 -3.06
C HIS A 13 5.03 2.49 -1.67
N TRP A 14 5.40 1.78 -0.60
CA TRP A 14 5.12 2.15 0.77
C TRP A 14 6.37 2.15 1.64
N MET A 15 6.49 3.14 2.51
CA MET A 15 7.44 3.16 3.61
C MET A 15 6.71 2.67 4.86
N ILE A 16 7.17 1.57 5.46
CA ILE A 16 6.53 0.94 6.62
C ILE A 16 7.36 1.23 7.88
N SER A 17 6.68 1.75 8.91
CA SER A 17 7.28 2.13 10.18
C SER A 17 6.34 1.82 11.36
N SER A 18 6.91 1.75 12.56
CA SER A 18 6.16 1.63 13.81
C SER A 18 5.70 3.02 14.28
N GLY A 19 4.46 3.14 14.73
CA GLY A 19 3.93 4.35 15.35
C GLY A 19 4.12 4.39 16.87
N VAL A 20 3.50 5.39 17.49
CA VAL A 20 3.58 5.62 18.94
C VAL A 20 2.48 4.81 19.62
N GLY A 21 2.85 3.71 20.26
CA GLY A 21 1.90 2.86 21.00
C GLY A 21 1.78 1.41 20.50
N ALA A 22 2.84 0.88 19.88
CA ALA A 22 2.90 -0.47 19.29
C ALA A 22 2.05 -0.68 18.01
N ASP A 23 1.51 0.40 17.45
CA ASP A 23 0.86 0.41 16.15
C ASP A 23 1.87 0.45 15.00
N TRP A 24 1.38 0.18 13.79
CA TRP A 24 2.15 0.23 12.56
C TRP A 24 1.47 1.14 11.55
N TYR A 25 2.27 1.88 10.80
CA TYR A 25 1.78 2.69 9.69
C TYR A 25 2.65 2.54 8.45
N ALA A 26 2.03 2.81 7.32
CA ALA A 26 2.66 2.84 6.02
C ALA A 26 2.31 4.15 5.33
N VAL A 27 3.32 4.81 4.77
CA VAL A 27 3.17 6.04 3.99
C VAL A 27 3.56 5.76 2.55
N ARG A 28 2.75 6.21 1.58
CA ARG A 28 3.10 6.10 0.17
C ARG A 28 4.36 6.89 -0.13
N ARG A 29 5.26 6.28 -0.90
CA ARG A 29 6.50 6.90 -1.37
C ARG A 29 6.27 7.91 -2.49
N THR A 30 5.20 7.71 -3.24
CA THR A 30 4.77 8.60 -4.32
C THR A 30 3.40 9.16 -3.96
N PRO A 31 3.24 10.49 -3.91
CA PRO A 31 1.95 11.09 -3.58
C PRO A 31 0.89 10.71 -4.60
N LEU A 32 -0.34 10.52 -4.11
CA LEU A 32 -1.48 10.26 -4.97
C LEU A 32 -1.83 11.50 -5.82
N SER A 33 -2.33 11.24 -7.03
CA SER A 33 -2.98 12.28 -7.83
C SER A 33 -4.36 12.61 -7.24
N ALA A 34 -4.90 13.79 -7.57
CA ALA A 34 -6.25 14.20 -7.14
C ALA A 34 -7.30 13.11 -7.47
N ARG A 35 -7.22 12.54 -8.67
CA ARG A 35 -8.06 11.43 -9.10
C ARG A 35 -7.94 10.20 -8.18
N GLY A 36 -6.74 9.88 -7.71
CA GLY A 36 -6.53 8.76 -6.79
C GLY A 36 -7.20 8.96 -5.43
N LEU A 37 -7.12 10.19 -4.90
CA LEU A 37 -7.80 10.57 -3.67
C LEU A 37 -9.32 10.53 -3.82
N GLU A 38 -9.86 11.03 -4.94
CA GLU A 38 -11.29 10.99 -5.25
C GLU A 38 -11.86 9.57 -5.34
N HIS A 39 -11.03 8.60 -5.76
CA HIS A 39 -11.39 7.18 -5.78
C HIS A 39 -11.14 6.44 -4.46
N GLY A 40 -10.74 7.15 -3.40
CA GLY A 40 -10.61 6.58 -2.05
C GLY A 40 -9.26 5.93 -1.74
N LEU A 41 -8.23 6.13 -2.56
CA LEU A 41 -6.86 5.77 -2.20
C LEU A 41 -6.35 6.70 -1.10
N CYS A 42 -5.43 6.20 -0.28
CA CYS A 42 -4.86 6.95 0.84
C CYS A 42 -3.33 7.00 0.76
N ASP A 43 -2.75 8.15 1.09
CA ASP A 43 -1.29 8.29 1.22
C ASP A 43 -0.76 7.66 2.51
N VAL A 44 -1.61 7.46 3.51
CA VAL A 44 -1.25 6.85 4.80
C VAL A 44 -2.24 5.77 5.19
N ARG A 45 -1.74 4.62 5.63
CA ARG A 45 -2.51 3.53 6.24
C ARG A 45 -1.90 3.15 7.57
N CYS A 46 -2.74 3.01 8.59
CA CYS A 46 -2.34 2.51 9.90
C CYS A 46 -2.96 1.14 10.16
N GLY A 47 -2.40 0.37 11.08
CA GLY A 47 -2.96 -0.88 11.60
C GLY A 47 -2.46 -1.09 13.03
N ALA A 48 -3.27 -1.74 13.87
CA ALA A 48 -2.89 -2.06 15.24
C ALA A 48 -1.72 -3.07 15.27
N ASP A 49 -1.61 -3.90 14.24
CA ASP A 49 -0.51 -4.84 14.03
C ASP A 49 -0.13 -4.98 12.55
N LEU A 50 1.01 -5.63 12.28
CA LEU A 50 1.54 -5.85 10.93
C LEU A 50 0.59 -6.66 10.03
N SER A 51 -0.18 -7.59 10.57
CA SER A 51 -1.13 -8.39 9.78
C SER A 51 -2.32 -7.55 9.36
N GLU A 52 -2.84 -6.71 10.25
CA GLU A 52 -3.88 -5.75 9.91
C GLU A 52 -3.39 -4.74 8.86
N LEU A 53 -2.21 -4.16 9.07
CA LEU A 53 -1.60 -3.25 8.11
C LEU A 53 -1.43 -3.91 6.74
N GLY A 54 -0.98 -5.17 6.70
CA GLY A 54 -0.86 -5.95 5.46
C GLY A 54 -2.18 -6.12 4.71
N ARG A 55 -3.28 -6.39 5.41
CA ARG A 55 -4.62 -6.49 4.79
C ARG A 55 -5.08 -5.16 4.20
N ARG A 56 -4.83 -4.06 4.91
CA ARG A 56 -5.18 -2.70 4.44
C ARG A 56 -4.36 -2.30 3.21
N LEU A 57 -3.07 -2.63 3.18
CA LEU A 57 -2.21 -2.41 2.01
C LEU A 57 -2.60 -3.25 0.80
N ASP A 58 -3.06 -4.49 1.02
CA ASP A 58 -3.59 -5.33 -0.05
C ASP A 58 -4.87 -4.73 -0.65
N ALA A 59 -5.76 -4.19 0.20
CA ALA A 59 -6.96 -3.48 -0.26
C ALA A 59 -6.62 -2.22 -1.08
N GLU A 60 -5.62 -1.43 -0.66
CA GLU A 60 -5.11 -0.30 -1.44
C GLU A 60 -4.62 -0.72 -2.83
N LEU A 61 -3.84 -1.81 -2.91
CA LEU A 61 -3.33 -2.31 -4.19
C LEU A 61 -4.45 -2.81 -5.10
N ARG A 62 -5.47 -3.48 -4.54
CA ARG A 62 -6.65 -3.90 -5.30
C ARG A 62 -7.45 -2.72 -5.81
N LEU A 63 -7.63 -1.69 -4.99
CA LEU A 63 -8.37 -0.48 -5.37
C LEU A 63 -7.62 0.28 -6.48
N GLU A 64 -6.31 0.39 -6.36
CA GLU A 64 -5.44 0.96 -7.38
C GLU A 64 -5.53 0.13 -8.68
N GLY A 65 -5.41 -1.20 -8.62
CA GLY A 65 -5.53 -2.06 -9.79
C GLY A 65 -6.89 -1.97 -10.52
N GLN A 66 -7.98 -1.74 -9.78
CA GLN A 66 -9.31 -1.51 -10.34
C GLN A 66 -9.43 -0.12 -11.01
N MET A 67 -8.84 0.91 -10.40
CA MET A 67 -8.85 2.28 -10.92
C MET A 67 -8.07 2.40 -12.24
N TRP A 68 -6.92 1.74 -12.31
CA TRP A 68 -6.02 1.82 -13.47
C TRP A 68 -6.29 0.78 -14.55
N GLY A 69 -7.32 -0.07 -14.37
CA GLY A 69 -7.88 -0.92 -15.42
C GLY A 69 -6.82 -1.60 -16.29
N HIS A 70 -6.10 -2.58 -15.72
CA HIS A 70 -5.23 -3.53 -16.43
C HIS A 70 -3.81 -3.07 -16.81
N ALA A 71 -2.80 -3.84 -16.34
CA ALA A 71 -1.58 -4.09 -17.12
C ALA A 71 -0.91 -5.43 -16.72
N PRO A 72 -1.31 -6.59 -17.26
CA PRO A 72 -0.31 -7.57 -17.67
C PRO A 72 0.28 -7.04 -18.98
N SER A 73 1.27 -6.15 -18.88
CA SER A 73 2.14 -5.91 -20.03
C SER A 73 3.07 -7.12 -20.15
N GLN A 74 2.56 -8.24 -20.68
CA GLN A 74 3.41 -9.22 -21.32
C GLN A 74 3.86 -8.61 -22.65
N ARG A 75 4.91 -7.80 -22.58
CA ARG A 75 5.80 -7.56 -23.71
C ARG A 75 7.13 -8.20 -23.36
N ALA A 76 7.34 -9.41 -23.86
CA ALA A 76 8.67 -9.91 -24.17
C ALA A 76 8.57 -10.53 -25.58
N SER A 77 9.34 -9.92 -26.46
CA SER A 77 9.53 -10.26 -27.88
C SER A 77 10.16 -11.62 -28.09
#